data_AF-A0A074Y4M2-F1
#
_entry.id   AF-A0A074Y4M2-F1
#
_cell.length_a   1.000
_cell.length_b   1.000
_cell.length_c   1.000
_cell.angle_alpha   90.00
_cell.angle_beta   90.00
_cell.angle_gamma   90.00
#
_symmetry.space_group_name_H-M   'P 1'
#
loop_
_entity.id
_entity.type
_entity.pdbx_description
1 polymer ?
#
loop_
_entity_poly.entity_id
_entity_poly.type
_entity_poly.pdbx_seq_one_letter_code
_entity_poly.pdbx_strand_id
1 'polypeptide(L)'
;MVQARLVFAIAIHARGEANEGVAMLQLAIDLAIDLGMNTTVFATSNANLSPCLAESFRRTWWELFVVEGIMSAVHRRPSMRTASVVSGALLPCEDFTYADGACFSGSPSLSQFSDRHFAEEEVDFSSSCYRIEAVQILSRVLSIANAEAHPDEVQAIDNSLAAWSHYVPPDKRDLISNSGEVDELLFQAHMIIHWATILLHMPRSELLSVHPASADIFCAKGDKQMPSTDTKHAHASKATDASKELSNMAALRSPVQKHTPFFICALVIASVVQLAACTLHNCRCMYQHRDRITLVVGLLKSLSLHWACAGSVLVKIKKIAAKVLKSDNCTMTVTSTQCDSCTDSGLGTSIGAEDVPWLEFFDDPTLMSFDRFAPSLSFPEQST
;
A
#
# COMPACT_ATOMS: atom_id res chain seq x y z
N MET A 1 1.64 21.50 -16.27
CA MET A 1 2.77 20.55 -16.36
C MET A 1 2.84 19.61 -15.16
N VAL A 2 2.78 20.11 -13.90
CA VAL A 2 2.79 19.28 -12.68
C VAL A 2 1.74 18.16 -12.70
N GLN A 3 0.46 18.51 -12.89
CA GLN A 3 -0.64 17.53 -12.94
C GLN A 3 -0.44 16.46 -14.04
N ALA A 4 0.05 16.86 -15.21
CA ALA A 4 0.31 15.93 -16.31
C ALA A 4 1.43 14.93 -15.96
N ARG A 5 2.53 15.40 -15.35
CA ARG A 5 3.63 14.54 -14.90
C ARG A 5 3.19 13.58 -13.79
N LEU A 6 2.37 14.06 -12.86
CA LEU A 6 1.79 13.24 -11.80
C LEU A 6 0.95 12.09 -12.37
N VAL A 7 -0.01 12.38 -13.26
CA VAL A 7 -0.83 11.34 -13.90
C VAL A 7 0.04 10.39 -14.73
N PHE A 8 1.04 10.93 -15.44
CA PHE A 8 1.96 10.12 -16.23
C PHE A 8 2.81 9.18 -15.37
N ALA A 9 3.31 9.64 -14.21
CA ALA A 9 4.03 8.82 -13.25
C ALA A 9 3.20 7.62 -12.75
N ILE A 10 1.91 7.86 -12.45
CA ILE A 10 0.98 6.79 -12.04
C ILE A 10 0.78 5.80 -13.20
N ALA A 11 0.62 6.29 -14.44
CA ALA A 11 0.45 5.44 -15.61
C ALA A 11 1.70 4.58 -15.90
N ILE A 12 2.91 5.16 -15.79
CA ILE A 12 4.17 4.43 -15.95
C ILE A 12 4.31 3.34 -14.87
N HIS A 13 3.99 3.66 -13.61
CA HIS A 13 3.95 2.66 -12.54
C HIS A 13 2.97 1.52 -12.85
N ALA A 14 1.76 1.84 -13.33
CA ALA A 14 0.74 0.85 -13.68
C ALA A 14 1.15 -0.04 -14.89
N ARG A 15 2.05 0.45 -15.75
CA ARG A 15 2.68 -0.34 -16.83
C ARG A 15 3.75 -1.32 -16.34
N GLY A 16 4.18 -1.20 -15.09
CA GLY A 16 5.24 -2.01 -14.50
C GLY A 16 6.64 -1.36 -14.55
N GLU A 17 6.75 -0.14 -15.06
CA GLU A 17 8.03 0.59 -15.20
C GLU A 17 8.31 1.43 -13.93
N ALA A 18 8.38 0.77 -12.77
CA ALA A 18 8.34 1.43 -11.46
C ALA A 18 9.40 2.53 -11.28
N ASN A 19 10.65 2.28 -11.69
CA ASN A 19 11.75 3.25 -11.56
C ASN A 19 11.56 4.50 -12.42
N GLU A 20 11.06 4.35 -13.64
CA GLU A 20 10.73 5.50 -14.50
C GLU A 20 9.53 6.28 -13.95
N GLY A 21 8.53 5.58 -13.41
CA GLY A 21 7.39 6.21 -12.75
C GLY A 21 7.82 7.08 -11.56
N VAL A 22 8.75 6.56 -10.74
CA VAL A 22 9.33 7.32 -9.64
C VAL A 22 10.14 8.52 -10.11
N ALA A 23 10.96 8.37 -11.15
CA ALA A 23 11.72 9.48 -11.71
C ALA A 23 10.79 10.59 -12.22
N MET A 24 9.71 10.22 -12.91
CA MET A 24 8.70 11.15 -13.40
C MET A 24 7.97 11.87 -12.25
N LEU A 25 7.66 11.14 -11.17
CA LEU A 25 7.06 11.73 -9.99
C LEU A 25 7.98 12.76 -9.33
N GLN A 26 9.27 12.48 -9.20
CA GLN A 26 10.23 13.43 -8.64
C GLN A 26 10.32 14.71 -9.47
N LEU A 27 10.33 14.60 -10.81
CA LEU A 27 10.24 15.77 -11.70
C LEU A 27 8.94 16.57 -11.54
N ALA A 28 7.84 15.94 -11.11
CA ALA A 28 6.59 16.64 -10.80
C ALA A 28 6.66 17.35 -9.45
N ILE A 29 7.23 16.70 -8.44
CA ILE A 29 7.41 17.22 -7.08
C ILE A 29 8.33 18.43 -7.09
N ASP A 30 9.51 18.32 -7.71
CA ASP A 30 10.49 19.41 -7.77
C ASP A 30 9.87 20.64 -8.43
N LEU A 31 9.18 20.46 -9.56
CA LEU A 31 8.47 21.55 -10.23
C LEU A 31 7.37 22.16 -9.35
N ALA A 32 6.62 21.35 -8.60
CA ALA A 32 5.58 21.86 -7.70
C ALA A 32 6.17 22.68 -6.55
N ILE A 33 7.31 22.25 -6.00
CA ILE A 33 8.05 22.98 -4.97
C ILE A 33 8.62 24.29 -5.53
N ASP A 34 9.22 24.26 -6.72
CA ASP A 34 9.77 25.46 -7.38
C ASP A 34 8.69 26.51 -7.66
N LEU A 35 7.48 26.06 -7.98
CA LEU A 35 6.31 26.93 -8.14
C LEU A 35 5.76 27.44 -6.80
N GLY A 36 6.09 26.79 -5.68
CA GLY A 36 5.56 27.11 -4.35
C GLY A 36 4.19 26.50 -4.06
N MET A 37 3.78 25.44 -4.77
CA MET A 37 2.46 24.80 -4.60
C MET A 37 2.19 24.28 -3.18
N ASN A 38 3.24 24.06 -2.39
CA ASN A 38 3.18 23.69 -0.98
C ASN A 38 2.83 24.85 -0.03
N THR A 39 2.61 26.07 -0.54
CA THR A 39 2.34 27.27 0.27
C THR A 39 0.87 27.70 0.18
N THR A 40 0.35 28.37 1.23
CA THR A 40 -0.98 29.00 1.19
C THR A 40 -1.10 30.02 0.07
N VAL A 41 -0.04 30.79 -0.17
CA VAL A 41 0.00 31.93 -1.09
C VAL A 41 -0.14 31.49 -2.54
N PHE A 42 0.47 30.37 -2.93
CA PHE A 42 0.43 29.93 -4.32
C PHE A 42 -1.01 29.73 -4.83
N ALA A 43 -1.83 29.02 -4.05
CA ALA A 43 -3.20 28.72 -4.47
C ALA A 43 -4.03 29.99 -4.62
N THR A 44 -3.88 30.98 -3.71
CA THR A 44 -4.66 32.22 -3.75
C THR A 44 -4.17 33.17 -4.84
N SER A 45 -2.86 33.33 -5.01
CA SER A 45 -2.27 34.24 -6.01
C SER A 45 -2.46 33.79 -7.46
N ASN A 46 -2.55 32.47 -7.70
CA ASN A 46 -2.65 31.93 -9.07
C ASN A 46 -4.08 31.51 -9.46
N ALA A 47 -5.05 31.61 -8.54
CA ALA A 47 -6.42 31.18 -8.78
C ALA A 47 -7.25 32.13 -9.66
N ASN A 48 -6.77 33.32 -9.98
CA ASN A 48 -7.53 34.33 -10.74
C ASN A 48 -8.96 34.54 -10.19
N LEU A 49 -9.07 34.63 -8.85
CA LEU A 49 -10.34 34.74 -8.12
C LEU A 49 -11.30 33.54 -8.24
N SER A 50 -10.88 32.42 -8.85
CA SER A 50 -11.66 31.18 -8.94
C SER A 50 -11.38 30.26 -7.75
N PRO A 51 -12.37 30.04 -6.85
CA PRO A 51 -12.16 29.17 -5.69
C PRO A 51 -11.89 27.71 -6.09
N CYS A 52 -12.50 27.25 -7.19
CA CYS A 52 -12.26 25.92 -7.74
C CYS A 52 -10.83 25.77 -8.28
N LEU A 53 -10.27 26.82 -8.90
CA LEU A 53 -8.89 26.77 -9.37
C LEU A 53 -7.91 26.73 -8.19
N ALA A 54 -8.18 27.50 -7.13
CA ALA A 54 -7.41 27.44 -5.88
C ALA A 54 -7.45 26.03 -5.27
N GLU A 55 -8.63 25.41 -5.25
CA GLU A 55 -8.82 24.03 -4.78
C GLU A 55 -8.07 23.01 -5.63
N SER A 56 -8.08 23.16 -6.96
CA SER A 56 -7.32 22.31 -7.88
C SER A 56 -5.82 22.31 -7.58
N PHE A 57 -5.25 23.48 -7.25
CA PHE A 57 -3.85 23.59 -6.86
C PHE A 57 -3.55 22.89 -5.53
N ARG A 58 -4.42 23.05 -4.51
CA ARG A 58 -4.28 22.34 -3.22
C ARG A 58 -4.34 20.83 -3.42
N ARG A 59 -5.34 20.35 -4.17
CA ARG A 59 -5.49 18.92 -4.52
C ARG A 59 -4.26 18.39 -5.25
N THR A 60 -3.67 19.17 -6.14
CA THR A 60 -2.44 18.77 -6.86
C THR A 60 -1.27 18.57 -5.91
N TRP A 61 -1.04 19.49 -4.97
CA TRP A 61 0.03 19.34 -3.97
C TRP A 61 -0.18 18.11 -3.09
N TRP A 62 -1.40 17.93 -2.57
CA TRP A 62 -1.69 16.79 -1.69
C TRP A 62 -1.72 15.45 -2.42
N GLU A 63 -2.07 15.41 -3.70
CA GLU A 63 -1.95 14.19 -4.51
C GLU A 63 -0.49 13.83 -4.76
N LEU A 64 0.41 14.80 -4.99
CA LEU A 64 1.86 14.54 -5.05
C LEU A 64 2.37 13.93 -3.73
N PHE A 65 1.96 14.49 -2.60
CA PHE A 65 2.32 13.98 -1.27
C PHE A 65 1.84 12.54 -1.08
N VAL A 66 0.59 12.24 -1.43
CA VAL A 66 0.00 10.90 -1.30
C VAL A 66 0.69 9.89 -2.21
N VAL A 67 0.88 10.22 -3.48
CA VAL A 67 1.50 9.32 -4.46
C VAL A 67 2.98 9.08 -4.13
N GLU A 68 3.71 10.10 -3.65
CA GLU A 68 5.08 9.92 -3.16
C GLU A 68 5.12 8.99 -1.95
N GLY A 69 4.20 9.14 -0.99
CA GLY A 69 4.14 8.27 0.18
C GLY A 69 3.91 6.81 -0.18
N ILE A 70 2.95 6.55 -1.09
CA ILE A 70 2.67 5.20 -1.58
C ILE A 70 3.88 4.63 -2.32
N MET A 71 4.47 5.36 -3.27
CA MET A 71 5.65 4.88 -3.99
C MET A 71 6.86 4.70 -3.06
N SER A 72 7.01 5.54 -2.05
CA SER A 72 8.05 5.37 -1.03
C SER A 72 7.85 4.08 -0.23
N ALA A 73 6.60 3.69 0.06
CA ALA A 73 6.31 2.39 0.69
C ALA A 73 6.62 1.21 -0.24
N VAL A 74 6.28 1.30 -1.54
CA VAL A 74 6.65 0.28 -2.55
C VAL A 74 8.16 0.06 -2.57
N HIS A 75 8.92 1.15 -2.61
CA HIS A 75 10.38 1.13 -2.75
C HIS A 75 11.13 1.16 -1.42
N ARG A 76 10.43 1.04 -0.28
CA ARG A 76 10.99 1.14 1.09
C ARG A 76 11.93 2.34 1.31
N ARG A 77 11.56 3.50 0.78
CA ARG A 77 12.34 4.74 0.94
C ARG A 77 11.97 5.40 2.27
N PRO A 78 12.96 5.69 3.13
CA PRO A 78 12.70 6.22 4.48
C PRO A 78 12.33 7.71 4.49
N SER A 79 12.51 8.41 3.36
CA SER A 79 12.31 9.85 3.26
C SER A 79 11.49 10.22 2.03
N MET A 80 10.64 11.22 2.19
CA MET A 80 9.82 11.81 1.13
C MET A 80 10.24 13.26 0.91
N ARG A 81 10.37 13.67 -0.35
CA ARG A 81 10.71 15.06 -0.69
C ARG A 81 9.60 16.02 -0.25
N THR A 82 8.33 15.64 -0.46
CA THR A 82 7.17 16.43 -0.04
C THR A 82 7.03 16.57 1.47
N ALA A 83 7.50 15.59 2.25
CA ALA A 83 7.52 15.66 3.73
C ALA A 83 8.72 16.47 4.27
N SER A 84 9.78 16.63 3.47
CA SER A 84 10.98 17.39 3.87
C SER A 84 10.84 18.90 3.76
N VAL A 85 9.78 19.39 3.11
CA VAL A 85 9.50 20.82 2.96
C VAL A 85 8.38 21.24 3.91
N VAL A 86 8.47 22.46 4.44
CA VAL A 86 7.37 23.03 5.22
C VAL A 86 6.18 23.22 4.28
N SER A 87 5.07 22.57 4.60
CA SER A 87 3.82 22.73 3.87
C SER A 87 2.88 23.67 4.62
N GLY A 88 2.56 24.80 4.00
CA GLY A 88 1.47 25.67 4.41
C GLY A 88 0.19 25.44 3.61
N ALA A 89 0.19 24.52 2.63
CA ALA A 89 -0.99 24.26 1.81
C ALA A 89 -2.20 23.86 2.67
N LEU A 90 -3.34 24.51 2.45
CA LEU A 90 -4.58 24.15 3.14
C LEU A 90 -5.09 22.79 2.64
N LEU A 91 -5.89 22.12 3.45
CA LEU A 91 -6.43 20.80 3.15
C LEU A 91 -7.56 20.86 2.12
N PRO A 92 -7.71 19.84 1.25
CA PRO A 92 -8.76 19.81 0.24
C PRO A 92 -10.16 19.72 0.84
N CYS A 93 -11.15 20.27 0.14
CA CYS A 93 -12.57 20.10 0.47
C CYS A 93 -13.09 18.73 0.02
N GLU A 94 -14.37 18.45 0.31
CA GLU A 94 -15.04 17.22 -0.16
C GLU A 94 -15.13 17.14 -1.68
N ASP A 95 -15.09 15.91 -2.23
CA ASP A 95 -15.13 15.68 -3.68
C ASP A 95 -16.42 16.20 -4.33
N PHE A 96 -17.57 16.05 -3.68
CA PHE A 96 -18.82 16.62 -4.18
C PHE A 96 -18.79 18.15 -4.19
N THR A 97 -18.15 18.78 -3.18
CA THR A 97 -18.01 20.25 -3.12
C THR A 97 -17.16 20.76 -4.28
N TYR A 98 -16.09 20.03 -4.64
CA TYR A 98 -15.28 20.37 -5.80
C TYR A 98 -16.02 20.12 -7.13
N ALA A 99 -16.70 18.98 -7.25
CA ALA A 99 -17.45 18.61 -8.46
C ALA A 99 -18.59 19.59 -8.77
N ASP A 100 -19.30 20.08 -7.75
CA ASP A 100 -20.39 21.04 -7.88
C ASP A 100 -19.90 22.49 -8.07
N GLY A 101 -18.59 22.71 -8.03
CA GLY A 101 -18.00 24.05 -8.11
C GLY A 101 -18.25 24.91 -6.87
N ALA A 102 -18.64 24.30 -5.74
CA ALA A 102 -19.07 24.96 -4.52
C ALA A 102 -17.91 25.27 -3.54
N CYS A 103 -16.70 25.49 -4.04
CA CYS A 103 -15.46 25.65 -3.26
C CYS A 103 -15.34 27.01 -2.53
N PHE A 104 -16.42 27.52 -1.94
CA PHE A 104 -16.49 28.85 -1.34
C PHE A 104 -16.11 28.88 0.15
N SER A 105 -16.14 27.73 0.82
CA SER A 105 -15.81 27.59 2.24
C SER A 105 -14.30 27.71 2.49
N GLY A 106 -13.93 28.20 3.67
CA GLY A 106 -12.54 28.22 4.11
C GLY A 106 -11.98 26.80 4.25
N SER A 107 -10.90 26.49 3.52
CA SER A 107 -10.19 25.22 3.65
C SER A 107 -9.44 25.15 4.99
N PRO A 108 -9.54 24.04 5.74
CA PRO A 108 -8.86 23.92 7.02
C PRO A 108 -7.33 23.79 6.83
N SER A 109 -6.57 24.25 7.82
CA SER A 109 -5.14 23.99 7.88
C SER A 109 -4.84 22.59 8.42
N LEU A 110 -3.62 22.11 8.19
CA LEU A 110 -3.12 20.87 8.78
C LEU A 110 -3.13 20.92 10.32
N SER A 111 -2.87 22.10 10.91
CA SER A 111 -2.93 22.28 12.37
C SER A 111 -4.35 22.15 12.90
N GLN A 112 -5.35 22.77 12.25
CA GLN A 112 -6.76 22.63 12.62
C GLN A 112 -7.21 21.16 12.57
N PHE A 113 -6.78 20.41 11.56
CA PHE A 113 -7.06 18.97 11.49
C PHE A 113 -6.35 18.16 12.57
N SER A 114 -5.13 18.53 12.96
CA SER A 114 -4.39 17.85 14.03
C SER A 114 -5.01 18.12 15.40
N ASP A 115 -5.49 19.34 15.63
CA ASP A 115 -6.08 19.79 16.89
C ASP A 115 -7.47 19.20 17.13
N ARG A 116 -8.10 18.58 16.10
CA ARG A 116 -9.44 17.96 16.19
C ARG A 116 -9.60 16.98 17.35
N HIS A 117 -8.51 16.29 17.72
CA HIS A 117 -8.50 15.30 18.79
C HIS A 117 -8.81 15.89 20.17
N PHE A 118 -8.63 17.19 20.34
CA PHE A 118 -8.81 17.93 21.59
C PHE A 118 -9.88 19.03 21.47
N ALA A 119 -10.59 19.09 20.34
CA ALA A 119 -11.66 20.05 20.14
C ALA A 119 -12.89 19.68 20.98
N GLU A 120 -13.58 20.69 21.52
CA GLU A 120 -14.83 20.49 22.28
C GLU A 120 -15.99 20.09 21.36
N GLU A 121 -15.97 20.59 20.12
CA GLU A 121 -16.97 20.29 19.09
C GLU A 121 -16.39 19.35 18.04
N GLU A 122 -17.21 18.38 17.59
CA GLU A 122 -16.86 17.55 16.45
C GLU A 122 -16.90 18.39 15.17
N VAL A 123 -15.75 18.48 14.50
CA VAL A 123 -15.61 19.17 13.22
C VAL A 123 -15.46 18.14 12.11
N ASP A 124 -16.29 18.28 11.07
CA ASP A 124 -16.21 17.44 9.89
C ASP A 124 -15.05 17.84 8.99
N PHE A 125 -14.27 16.85 8.56
CA PHE A 125 -13.16 17.01 7.62
C PHE A 125 -13.33 16.11 6.42
N SER A 126 -12.81 16.52 5.27
CA SER A 126 -12.95 15.76 4.02
C SER A 126 -12.26 14.39 4.07
N SER A 127 -12.73 13.45 3.26
CA SER A 127 -12.07 12.15 3.06
C SER A 127 -10.59 12.28 2.66
N SER A 128 -10.24 13.37 1.96
CA SER A 128 -8.85 13.69 1.63
C SER A 128 -7.99 13.98 2.88
N CYS A 129 -8.54 14.56 3.95
CA CYS A 129 -7.80 14.86 5.17
C CYS A 129 -7.31 13.56 5.84
N TYR A 130 -8.21 12.58 5.96
CA TYR A 130 -7.89 11.27 6.52
C TYR A 130 -6.89 10.49 5.67
N ARG A 131 -6.98 10.59 4.33
CA ARG A 131 -5.99 10.02 3.41
C ARG A 131 -4.61 10.64 3.56
N ILE A 132 -4.53 11.97 3.74
CA ILE A 132 -3.26 12.68 3.97
C ILE A 132 -2.62 12.22 5.29
N GLU A 133 -3.41 12.13 6.37
CA GLU A 133 -2.90 11.66 7.67
C GLU A 133 -2.45 10.21 7.65
N ALA A 134 -3.16 9.34 6.91
CA ALA A 134 -2.71 7.96 6.69
C ALA A 134 -1.31 7.92 6.07
N VAL A 135 -1.00 8.81 5.12
CA VAL A 135 0.34 8.93 4.52
C VAL A 135 1.36 9.52 5.48
N GLN A 136 0.97 10.47 6.35
CA GLN A 136 1.86 10.97 7.41
C GLN A 136 2.27 9.86 8.39
N ILE A 137 1.31 9.00 8.77
CA ILE A 137 1.59 7.84 9.63
C ILE A 137 2.48 6.83 8.88
N LEU A 138 2.18 6.53 7.62
CA LEU A 138 3.02 5.68 6.78
C LEU A 138 4.46 6.21 6.67
N SER A 139 4.64 7.52 6.48
CA SER A 139 5.96 8.16 6.42
C SER A 139 6.77 7.94 7.70
N ARG A 140 6.12 8.03 8.88
CA ARG A 140 6.75 7.70 10.17
C ARG A 140 7.13 6.22 10.30
N VAL A 141 6.33 5.31 9.75
CA VAL A 141 6.70 3.87 9.70
C VAL A 141 7.94 3.68 8.83
N LEU A 142 8.00 4.33 7.67
CA LEU A 142 9.12 4.19 6.74
C LEU A 142 10.42 4.78 7.27
N SER A 143 10.37 5.88 8.03
CA SER A 143 11.57 6.51 8.59
C SER A 143 12.31 5.61 9.58
N ILE A 144 11.59 4.67 10.21
CA ILE A 144 12.16 3.73 11.19
C ILE A 144 12.40 2.33 10.63
N ALA A 145 12.07 2.07 9.36
CA ALA A 145 12.08 0.73 8.78
C ALA A 145 13.49 0.10 8.72
N ASN A 146 14.54 0.92 8.58
CA ASN A 146 15.93 0.47 8.44
C ASN A 146 16.83 0.91 9.61
N ALA A 147 16.25 1.41 10.69
CA ALA A 147 16.97 1.90 11.86
C ALA A 147 16.69 1.02 13.08
N GLU A 148 17.63 0.96 14.03
CA GLU A 148 17.34 0.50 15.39
C GLU A 148 16.49 1.56 16.10
N ALA A 149 15.19 1.53 15.80
CA ALA A 149 14.21 2.45 16.36
C ALA A 149 14.06 2.22 17.86
N HIS A 150 13.94 3.31 18.62
CA HIS A 150 13.68 3.22 20.05
C HIS A 150 12.30 2.58 20.31
N PRO A 151 12.14 1.74 21.34
CA PRO A 151 10.85 1.12 21.65
C PRO A 151 9.66 2.09 21.73
N ASP A 152 9.87 3.24 22.37
CA ASP A 152 8.82 4.27 22.50
C ASP A 152 8.40 4.86 21.15
N GLU A 153 9.32 4.94 20.17
CA GLU A 153 9.01 5.43 18.83
C GLU A 153 8.12 4.45 18.07
N VAL A 154 8.43 3.15 18.17
CA VAL A 154 7.59 2.08 17.63
C VAL A 154 6.20 2.12 18.25
N GLN A 155 6.11 2.22 19.58
CA GLN A 155 4.83 2.29 20.29
C GLN A 155 4.03 3.55 19.94
N ALA A 156 4.68 4.70 19.78
CA ALA A 156 4.01 5.94 19.40
C ALA A 156 3.42 5.88 17.99
N ILE A 157 4.07 5.17 17.06
CA ILE A 157 3.55 4.96 15.71
C ILE A 157 2.40 3.93 15.72
N ASP A 158 2.54 2.83 16.45
CA ASP A 158 1.48 1.83 16.67
C ASP A 158 0.21 2.47 17.26
N ASN A 159 0.37 3.34 18.27
CA ASN A 159 -0.74 4.12 18.83
C ASN A 159 -1.41 5.01 17.79
N SER A 160 -0.63 5.63 16.88
CA SER A 160 -1.17 6.48 15.82
C SER A 160 -1.96 5.67 14.78
N LEU A 161 -1.47 4.48 14.41
CA LEU A 161 -2.18 3.55 13.52
C LEU A 161 -3.51 3.10 14.12
N ALA A 162 -3.53 2.73 15.40
CA ALA A 162 -4.74 2.32 16.09
C ALA A 162 -5.73 3.51 16.23
N ALA A 163 -5.23 4.65 16.70
CA ALA A 163 -6.02 5.86 16.92
C ALA A 163 -6.71 6.35 15.64
N TRP A 164 -6.03 6.31 14.50
CA TRP A 164 -6.56 6.79 13.22
C TRP A 164 -7.97 6.25 12.93
N SER A 165 -8.17 4.94 13.11
CA SER A 165 -9.46 4.29 12.84
C SER A 165 -10.60 4.75 13.76
N HIS A 166 -10.28 5.15 14.99
CA HIS A 166 -11.25 5.65 15.96
C HIS A 166 -11.69 7.08 15.65
N TYR A 167 -10.81 7.88 15.06
CA TYR A 167 -11.06 9.28 14.71
C TYR A 167 -11.61 9.48 13.30
N VAL A 168 -11.82 8.42 12.52
CA VAL A 168 -12.67 8.48 11.33
C VAL A 168 -14.14 8.58 11.78
N PRO A 169 -14.90 9.61 11.35
CA PRO A 169 -16.29 9.80 11.73
C PRO A 169 -17.16 8.61 11.33
N PRO A 170 -18.20 8.25 12.11
CA PRO A 170 -19.06 7.10 11.81
C PRO A 170 -19.57 7.07 10.37
N ASP A 171 -20.00 8.21 9.83
CA ASP A 171 -20.52 8.34 8.47
C ASP A 171 -19.48 8.09 7.36
N LYS A 172 -18.20 8.01 7.73
CA LYS A 172 -17.02 7.77 6.87
C LYS A 172 -16.32 6.45 7.19
N ARG A 173 -16.81 5.67 8.15
CA ARG A 173 -16.22 4.35 8.46
C ARG A 173 -16.63 3.30 7.43
N ASP A 174 -17.83 3.43 6.88
CA ASP A 174 -18.29 2.54 5.83
C ASP A 174 -17.70 2.98 4.49
N LEU A 175 -16.91 2.08 3.88
CA LEU A 175 -16.32 2.31 2.56
C LEU A 175 -17.36 2.44 1.44
N ILE A 176 -18.57 1.93 1.68
CA ILE A 176 -19.72 2.08 0.78
C ILE A 176 -20.62 3.14 1.38
N SER A 177 -20.73 4.27 0.68
CA SER A 177 -21.64 5.35 1.06
C SER A 177 -23.11 4.92 0.99
N ASN A 178 -23.99 5.71 1.61
CA ASN A 178 -25.44 5.50 1.57
C ASN A 178 -26.03 5.48 0.15
N SER A 179 -25.34 6.04 -0.85
CA SER A 179 -25.72 5.99 -2.27
C SER A 179 -25.27 4.71 -2.99
N GLY A 180 -24.53 3.83 -2.31
CA GLY A 180 -23.97 2.59 -2.86
C GLY A 180 -22.64 2.77 -3.59
N GLU A 181 -22.10 3.99 -3.64
CA GLU A 181 -20.80 4.28 -4.24
C GLU A 181 -19.67 4.14 -3.21
N VAL A 182 -18.49 3.71 -3.67
CA VAL A 182 -17.30 3.61 -2.82
C VAL A 182 -16.62 4.96 -2.71
N ASP A 183 -16.35 5.43 -1.49
CA ASP A 183 -15.45 6.57 -1.29
C ASP A 183 -14.00 6.10 -1.53
N GLU A 184 -13.49 6.35 -2.73
CA GLU A 184 -12.16 5.90 -3.14
C GLU A 184 -11.03 6.57 -2.33
N LEU A 185 -11.25 7.77 -1.76
CA LEU A 185 -10.25 8.44 -0.93
C LEU A 185 -10.13 7.77 0.44
N LEU A 186 -11.27 7.44 1.07
CA LEU A 186 -11.29 6.65 2.31
C LEU A 186 -10.82 5.22 2.07
N PHE A 187 -11.19 4.60 0.95
CA PHE A 187 -10.65 3.31 0.54
C PHE A 187 -9.11 3.37 0.50
N GLN A 188 -8.52 4.37 -0.16
CA GLN A 188 -7.07 4.54 -0.16
C GLN A 188 -6.51 4.79 1.24
N ALA A 189 -7.20 5.56 2.09
CA ALA A 189 -6.74 5.85 3.44
C ALA A 189 -6.67 4.57 4.30
N HIS A 190 -7.73 3.75 4.30
CA HIS A 190 -7.75 2.44 4.94
C HIS A 190 -6.67 1.49 4.39
N MET A 191 -6.53 1.45 3.06
CA MET A 191 -5.47 0.68 2.40
C MET A 191 -4.08 1.07 2.92
N ILE A 192 -3.81 2.37 3.03
CA ILE A 192 -2.52 2.91 3.50
C ILE A 192 -2.28 2.57 4.97
N ILE A 193 -3.29 2.69 5.83
CA ILE A 193 -3.17 2.33 7.25
C ILE A 193 -2.86 0.85 7.43
N HIS A 194 -3.61 -0.05 6.77
CA HIS A 194 -3.33 -1.48 6.89
C HIS A 194 -1.96 -1.86 6.31
N TRP A 195 -1.54 -1.21 5.22
CA TRP A 195 -0.20 -1.39 4.69
C TRP A 195 0.87 -0.90 5.69
N ALA A 196 0.71 0.28 6.26
CA ALA A 196 1.61 0.83 7.27
C ALA A 196 1.71 -0.10 8.51
N THR A 197 0.59 -0.66 8.97
CA THR A 197 0.58 -1.68 10.04
C THR A 197 1.41 -2.91 9.66
N ILE A 198 1.28 -3.43 8.43
CA ILE A 198 2.11 -4.57 8.00
C ILE A 198 3.60 -4.19 8.00
N LEU A 199 3.96 -3.02 7.47
CA LEU A 199 5.34 -2.56 7.42
C LEU A 199 5.95 -2.35 8.81
N LEU A 200 5.16 -1.93 9.79
CA LEU A 200 5.62 -1.76 11.17
C LEU A 200 5.83 -3.10 11.88
N HIS A 201 4.86 -4.01 11.79
CA HIS A 201 4.86 -5.21 12.63
C HIS A 201 5.53 -6.43 11.99
N MET A 202 5.41 -6.63 10.67
CA MET A 202 5.93 -7.84 10.05
C MET A 202 7.45 -8.02 10.26
N PRO A 203 8.31 -6.99 10.12
CA PRO A 203 9.75 -7.09 10.40
C PRO A 203 10.14 -7.41 11.85
N ARG A 204 9.22 -7.18 12.81
CA ARG A 204 9.39 -7.41 14.25
C ARG A 204 8.76 -8.74 14.71
N SER A 205 8.11 -9.46 13.80
CA SER A 205 7.36 -10.66 14.09
C SER A 205 8.12 -11.95 13.80
N GLU A 206 7.57 -13.08 14.23
CA GLU A 206 8.07 -14.40 13.87
C GLU A 206 7.74 -14.84 12.44
N LEU A 207 6.88 -14.11 11.70
CA LEU A 207 6.48 -14.40 10.32
C LEU A 207 7.68 -14.49 9.36
N LEU A 208 8.77 -13.76 9.65
CA LEU A 208 10.01 -13.79 8.87
C LEU A 208 10.94 -14.97 9.20
N SER A 209 10.70 -15.70 10.29
CA SER A 209 11.64 -16.67 10.85
C SER A 209 11.47 -18.09 10.29
N VAL A 210 10.40 -18.35 9.54
CA VAL A 210 9.91 -19.72 9.38
C VAL A 210 9.90 -20.15 7.93
N HIS A 211 10.99 -20.83 7.54
CA HIS A 211 11.17 -21.79 6.44
C HIS A 211 12.18 -21.39 5.34
N PRO A 212 13.10 -22.27 4.89
CA PRO A 212 13.91 -22.03 3.68
C PRO A 212 13.09 -21.73 2.41
N ALA A 213 11.83 -22.21 2.35
CA ALA A 213 10.91 -21.93 1.25
C ALA A 213 10.27 -20.55 1.37
N SER A 214 10.25 -19.97 2.58
CA SER A 214 9.85 -18.59 2.87
C SER A 214 11.02 -17.62 2.94
N ALA A 215 12.28 -18.10 3.02
CA ALA A 215 13.46 -17.30 2.74
C ALA A 215 13.45 -16.73 1.30
N ASP A 216 12.80 -17.46 0.38
CA ASP A 216 12.48 -17.03 -0.99
C ASP A 216 11.17 -16.22 -1.08
N ILE A 217 10.41 -16.15 0.01
CA ILE A 217 9.21 -15.33 0.12
C ILE A 217 9.65 -13.99 0.68
N PHE A 218 9.66 -13.00 -0.21
CA PHE A 218 9.50 -11.58 0.09
C PHE A 218 9.90 -11.15 1.52
N CYS A 219 11.07 -10.49 1.59
CA CYS A 219 11.60 -9.77 2.76
C CYS A 219 12.39 -10.57 3.80
N ALA A 220 12.52 -11.89 3.68
CA ALA A 220 13.31 -12.67 4.65
C ALA A 220 14.84 -12.58 4.44
N LYS A 221 15.32 -12.44 3.19
CA LYS A 221 16.75 -12.24 2.89
C LYS A 221 17.08 -10.75 2.86
N GLY A 222 17.42 -10.18 4.01
CA GLY A 222 17.98 -8.83 4.12
C GLY A 222 17.62 -8.09 5.41
N ASP A 223 16.42 -8.33 5.95
CA ASP A 223 15.98 -7.72 7.20
C ASP A 223 16.55 -8.55 8.36
N LYS A 224 17.58 -8.01 9.04
CA LYS A 224 17.87 -8.45 10.41
C LYS A 224 16.57 -8.28 11.20
N GLN A 225 16.13 -9.33 11.91
CA GLN A 225 14.96 -9.22 12.79
C GLN A 225 15.10 -7.98 13.66
N MET A 226 14.13 -7.09 13.56
CA MET A 226 14.18 -5.84 14.32
C MET A 226 13.92 -6.13 15.80
N PRO A 227 14.55 -5.38 16.72
CA PRO A 227 14.23 -5.48 18.14
C PRO A 227 12.73 -5.23 18.36
N SER A 228 12.13 -6.10 19.16
CA SER A 228 10.69 -6.11 19.43
C SER A 228 10.43 -5.44 20.78
N THR A 229 9.44 -4.56 20.81
CA THR A 229 8.97 -3.90 22.03
C THR A 229 7.94 -4.74 22.77
N ASP A 230 7.18 -5.53 22.00
CA ASP A 230 6.20 -6.51 22.45
C ASP A 230 6.68 -7.94 22.20
N THR A 231 5.80 -8.94 22.42
CA THR A 231 6.07 -10.32 21.98
C THR A 231 6.06 -10.42 20.45
N LYS A 232 6.95 -11.24 19.87
CA LYS A 232 6.98 -11.50 18.41
C LYS A 232 5.62 -11.97 17.87
N HIS A 233 4.88 -12.72 18.69
CA HIS A 233 3.51 -13.15 18.40
C HIS A 233 2.52 -11.98 18.30
N ALA A 234 2.61 -10.96 19.17
CA ALA A 234 1.73 -9.79 19.09
C ALA A 234 1.93 -9.04 17.76
N HIS A 235 3.18 -8.85 17.34
CA HIS A 235 3.50 -8.30 16.02
C HIS A 235 2.98 -9.18 14.88
N ALA A 236 3.12 -10.51 14.98
CA ALA A 236 2.60 -11.44 13.98
C ALA A 236 1.07 -11.32 13.84
N SER A 237 0.34 -11.22 14.96
CA SER A 237 -1.11 -11.04 14.97
C SER A 237 -1.50 -9.75 14.27
N LYS A 238 -0.90 -8.61 14.65
CA LYS A 238 -1.22 -7.30 14.07
C LYS A 238 -0.97 -7.25 12.56
N ALA A 239 0.16 -7.79 12.08
CA ALA A 239 0.44 -7.88 10.65
C ALA A 239 -0.57 -8.79 9.93
N THR A 240 -0.87 -9.95 10.54
CA THR A 240 -1.84 -10.91 9.99
C THR A 240 -3.24 -10.31 9.90
N ASP A 241 -3.71 -9.60 10.93
CA ASP A 241 -5.01 -8.96 10.95
C ASP A 241 -5.10 -7.82 9.92
N ALA A 242 -4.08 -6.97 9.82
CA ALA A 242 -4.04 -5.94 8.77
C ALA A 242 -4.09 -6.53 7.35
N SER A 243 -3.43 -7.68 7.11
CA SER A 243 -3.52 -8.37 5.82
C SER A 243 -4.89 -9.00 5.54
N LYS A 244 -5.63 -9.39 6.59
CA LYS A 244 -7.03 -9.84 6.45
C LYS A 244 -7.91 -8.66 6.03
N GLU A 245 -7.73 -7.48 6.62
CA GLU A 245 -8.51 -6.29 6.25
C GLU A 245 -8.25 -5.85 4.81
N LEU A 246 -6.99 -5.86 4.34
CA LEU A 246 -6.69 -5.65 2.91
C LEU A 246 -7.37 -6.68 2.00
N SER A 247 -7.50 -7.93 2.45
CA SER A 247 -8.24 -8.97 1.71
C SER A 247 -9.75 -8.74 1.74
N ASN A 248 -10.29 -8.24 2.85
CA ASN A 248 -11.72 -7.89 2.97
C ASN A 248 -12.07 -6.74 2.03
N MET A 249 -11.20 -5.73 1.94
CA MET A 249 -11.34 -4.63 0.97
C MET A 249 -11.35 -5.14 -0.48
N ALA A 250 -10.53 -6.15 -0.81
CA ALA A 250 -10.55 -6.81 -2.11
C ALA A 250 -11.84 -7.57 -2.42
N ALA A 251 -12.64 -7.90 -1.40
CA ALA A 251 -13.93 -8.56 -1.55
C ALA A 251 -15.08 -7.57 -1.85
N LEU A 252 -14.84 -6.27 -1.71
CA LEU A 252 -15.82 -5.24 -2.06
C LEU A 252 -16.11 -5.33 -3.57
N ARG A 253 -17.39 -5.45 -3.92
CA ARG A 253 -17.85 -5.61 -5.31
C ARG A 253 -17.93 -4.27 -6.04
N SER A 254 -16.85 -3.50 -6.03
CA SER A 254 -16.72 -2.31 -6.88
C SER A 254 -16.21 -2.72 -8.27
N PRO A 255 -16.61 -2.04 -9.36
CA PRO A 255 -15.95 -2.20 -10.64
C PRO A 255 -14.44 -1.99 -10.48
N VAL A 256 -13.66 -3.01 -10.85
CA VAL A 256 -12.19 -3.05 -10.69
C VAL A 256 -11.50 -1.83 -11.31
N GLN A 257 -12.14 -1.19 -12.30
CA GLN A 257 -11.68 0.02 -12.98
C GLN A 257 -11.67 1.27 -12.09
N LYS A 258 -12.42 1.28 -10.98
CA LYS A 258 -12.45 2.41 -10.04
C LYS A 258 -11.27 2.37 -9.06
N HIS A 259 -10.62 1.23 -8.89
CA HIS A 259 -9.50 1.10 -7.97
C HIS A 259 -8.20 1.67 -8.53
N THR A 260 -7.46 2.31 -7.64
CA THR A 260 -6.10 2.77 -7.91
C THR A 260 -5.17 1.60 -8.27
N PRO A 261 -4.25 1.74 -9.25
CA PRO A 261 -3.24 0.72 -9.54
C PRO A 261 -2.35 0.42 -8.33
N PHE A 262 -2.23 1.36 -7.38
CA PHE A 262 -1.46 1.14 -6.15
C PHE A 262 -2.06 0.08 -5.22
N PHE A 263 -3.36 -0.23 -5.35
CA PHE A 263 -3.97 -1.29 -4.56
C PHE A 263 -3.32 -2.66 -4.84
N ILE A 264 -2.79 -2.86 -6.05
CA ILE A 264 -2.01 -4.05 -6.41
C ILE A 264 -0.82 -4.24 -5.45
N CYS A 265 -0.13 -3.16 -5.07
CA CYS A 265 1.02 -3.24 -4.15
C CYS A 265 0.59 -3.63 -2.73
N ALA A 266 -0.54 -3.11 -2.24
CA ALA A 266 -1.11 -3.51 -0.95
C ALA A 266 -1.53 -4.99 -0.95
N LEU A 267 -2.07 -5.49 -2.07
CA LEU A 267 -2.44 -6.91 -2.21
C LEU A 267 -1.22 -7.84 -2.24
N VAL A 268 -0.09 -7.38 -2.80
CA VAL A 268 1.17 -8.14 -2.77
C VAL A 268 1.62 -8.34 -1.33
N ILE A 269 1.76 -7.26 -0.55
CA ILE A 269 2.26 -7.36 0.81
C ILE A 269 1.27 -8.12 1.72
N ALA A 270 -0.04 -7.98 1.51
CA ALA A 270 -1.03 -8.79 2.20
C ALA A 270 -0.88 -10.29 1.87
N SER A 271 -0.66 -10.63 0.60
CA SER A 271 -0.45 -12.03 0.17
C SER A 271 0.80 -12.63 0.81
N VAL A 272 1.87 -11.86 0.93
CA VAL A 272 3.11 -12.30 1.60
C VAL A 272 2.83 -12.65 3.06
N VAL A 273 2.14 -11.79 3.79
CA VAL A 273 1.77 -12.06 5.19
C VAL A 273 0.86 -13.29 5.30
N GLN A 274 -0.15 -13.41 4.46
CA GLN A 274 -1.07 -14.56 4.47
C GLN A 274 -0.35 -15.88 4.15
N LEU A 275 0.62 -15.87 3.23
CA LEU A 275 1.45 -17.03 2.91
C LEU A 275 2.47 -17.37 4.02
N ALA A 276 3.02 -16.36 4.69
CA ALA A 276 3.86 -16.58 5.87
C ALA A 276 3.05 -17.18 7.02
N ALA A 277 1.87 -16.63 7.32
CA ALA A 277 0.96 -17.15 8.33
C ALA A 277 0.52 -18.60 8.02
N CYS A 278 0.29 -18.95 6.75
CA CYS A 278 0.03 -20.33 6.32
C CYS A 278 1.10 -21.33 6.79
N THR A 279 2.38 -20.92 6.85
CA THR A 279 3.47 -21.81 7.27
C THR A 279 3.56 -21.99 8.79
N LEU A 280 2.96 -21.08 9.55
CA LEU A 280 3.01 -21.01 11.01
C LEU A 280 1.76 -21.58 11.69
N HIS A 281 0.59 -21.47 11.06
CA HIS A 281 -0.68 -21.80 11.67
C HIS A 281 -1.07 -23.28 11.43
N ASN A 282 -1.70 -23.89 12.43
CA ASN A 282 -2.28 -25.24 12.33
C ASN A 282 -3.24 -25.39 11.15
N CYS A 283 -3.41 -26.62 10.62
CA CYS A 283 -4.27 -26.95 9.47
C CYS A 283 -5.70 -26.34 9.52
N ARG A 284 -6.24 -26.06 10.72
CA ARG A 284 -7.56 -25.44 10.91
C ARG A 284 -7.66 -23.96 10.49
N CYS A 285 -6.56 -23.22 10.35
CA CYS A 285 -6.62 -21.83 9.85
C CYS A 285 -6.16 -21.72 8.38
N MET A 286 -5.50 -22.76 7.86
CA MET A 286 -4.94 -22.76 6.50
C MET A 286 -5.99 -22.54 5.40
N TYR A 287 -7.21 -23.06 5.56
CA TYR A 287 -8.26 -22.82 4.56
C TYR A 287 -8.62 -21.34 4.45
N GLN A 288 -8.66 -20.61 5.57
CA GLN A 288 -9.01 -19.19 5.59
C GLN A 288 -7.94 -18.33 4.91
N HIS A 289 -6.66 -18.67 5.09
CA HIS A 289 -5.56 -18.00 4.41
C HIS A 289 -5.55 -18.35 2.91
N ARG A 290 -5.82 -19.62 2.56
CA ARG A 290 -5.94 -20.06 1.16
C ARG A 290 -7.08 -19.37 0.42
N ASP A 291 -8.23 -19.20 1.06
CA ASP A 291 -9.38 -18.52 0.45
C ASP A 291 -9.07 -17.04 0.18
N ARG A 292 -8.36 -16.37 1.09
CA ARG A 292 -7.88 -14.99 0.88
C ARG A 292 -6.88 -14.90 -0.28
N ILE A 293 -5.89 -15.80 -0.34
CA ILE A 293 -4.97 -15.84 -1.49
C ILE A 293 -5.73 -16.12 -2.79
N THR A 294 -6.74 -16.98 -2.77
CA THR A 294 -7.59 -17.26 -3.94
C THR A 294 -8.34 -16.02 -4.40
N LEU A 295 -8.90 -15.24 -3.47
CA LEU A 295 -9.55 -13.96 -3.76
C LEU A 295 -8.56 -12.97 -4.39
N VAL A 296 -7.38 -12.77 -3.80
CA VAL A 296 -6.35 -11.86 -4.32
C VAL A 296 -5.91 -12.27 -5.74
N VAL A 297 -5.69 -13.57 -5.97
CA VAL A 297 -5.37 -14.11 -7.30
C VAL A 297 -6.48 -13.84 -8.30
N GLY A 298 -7.75 -13.98 -7.89
CA GLY A 298 -8.91 -13.65 -8.72
C GLY A 298 -8.96 -12.15 -9.08
N LEU A 299 -8.76 -11.28 -8.09
CA LEU A 299 -8.75 -9.83 -8.29
C LEU A 299 -7.61 -9.38 -9.20
N LEU A 300 -6.38 -9.88 -8.98
CA LEU A 300 -5.22 -9.59 -9.83
C LEU A 300 -5.44 -10.04 -11.28
N LYS A 301 -6.13 -11.17 -11.50
CA LYS A 301 -6.52 -11.59 -12.84
C LYS A 301 -7.45 -10.58 -13.50
N SER A 302 -8.43 -10.05 -12.78
CA SER A 302 -9.31 -8.99 -13.31
C SER A 302 -8.57 -7.67 -13.56
N LEU A 303 -7.69 -7.25 -12.63
CA LEU A 303 -6.87 -6.04 -12.77
C LEU A 303 -5.89 -6.13 -13.94
N SER A 304 -5.36 -7.32 -14.23
CA SER A 304 -4.40 -7.54 -15.33
C SER A 304 -4.94 -7.26 -16.73
N LEU A 305 -6.27 -7.13 -16.87
CA LEU A 305 -6.90 -6.70 -18.13
C LEU A 305 -6.63 -5.22 -18.44
N HIS A 306 -6.33 -4.41 -17.43
CA HIS A 306 -6.15 -2.95 -17.55
C HIS A 306 -4.74 -2.52 -17.12
N TRP A 307 -4.17 -3.19 -16.13
CA TRP A 307 -2.88 -2.82 -15.53
C TRP A 307 -1.85 -3.93 -15.75
N ALA A 308 -0.83 -3.65 -16.56
CA ALA A 308 0.22 -4.62 -16.87
C ALA A 308 0.94 -5.11 -15.61
N CYS A 309 1.15 -4.23 -14.62
CA CYS A 309 1.78 -4.59 -13.35
C CYS A 309 1.02 -5.69 -12.59
N ALA A 310 -0.33 -5.74 -12.68
CA ALA A 310 -1.12 -6.80 -12.07
C ALA A 310 -0.84 -8.18 -12.71
N GLY A 311 -0.60 -8.22 -14.02
CA GLY A 311 -0.25 -9.45 -14.74
C GLY A 311 1.09 -10.02 -14.25
N SER A 312 2.11 -9.18 -14.16
CA SER A 312 3.43 -9.55 -13.64
C SER A 312 3.36 -10.06 -12.20
N VAL A 313 2.62 -9.35 -11.34
CA VAL A 313 2.41 -9.73 -9.94
C VAL A 313 1.65 -11.05 -9.80
N LEU A 314 0.59 -11.25 -10.60
CA LEU A 314 -0.23 -12.46 -10.59
C LEU A 314 0.58 -13.74 -10.81
N VAL A 315 1.47 -13.74 -11.81
CA VAL A 315 2.31 -14.89 -12.14
C VAL A 315 3.19 -15.28 -10.95
N LYS A 316 3.79 -14.27 -10.31
CA LYS A 316 4.71 -14.47 -9.20
C LYS A 316 3.99 -14.94 -7.92
N ILE A 317 2.87 -14.31 -7.54
CA ILE A 317 2.06 -14.75 -6.39
C ILE A 317 1.58 -16.19 -6.59
N LYS A 318 1.12 -16.56 -7.79
CA LYS A 318 0.74 -17.96 -8.09
C LYS A 318 1.89 -18.94 -7.91
N LYS A 319 3.09 -18.60 -8.40
CA LYS A 319 4.28 -19.46 -8.26
C LYS A 319 4.61 -19.70 -6.79
N ILE A 320 4.61 -18.63 -5.98
CA ILE A 320 4.92 -18.71 -4.56
C ILE A 320 3.83 -19.47 -3.81
N ALA A 321 2.56 -19.11 -4.03
CA ALA A 321 1.43 -19.80 -3.39
C ALA A 321 1.42 -21.30 -3.72
N ALA A 322 1.75 -21.68 -4.95
CA ALA A 322 1.88 -23.08 -5.33
C ALA A 322 3.01 -23.79 -4.57
N LYS A 323 4.14 -23.13 -4.31
CA LYS A 323 5.25 -23.69 -3.50
C LYS A 323 4.82 -23.88 -2.05
N VAL A 324 4.26 -22.84 -1.43
CA VAL A 324 3.84 -22.86 -0.01
C VAL A 324 2.72 -23.86 0.23
N LEU A 325 1.70 -23.88 -0.61
CA LEU A 325 0.50 -24.71 -0.41
C LEU A 325 0.70 -26.17 -0.83
N LYS A 326 1.72 -26.49 -1.64
CA LYS A 326 2.09 -27.87 -1.99
C LYS A 326 3.17 -28.47 -1.08
N SER A 327 3.87 -27.66 -0.30
CA SER A 327 4.79 -28.17 0.72
C SER A 327 3.93 -28.97 1.71
N ASP A 328 4.23 -30.26 1.90
CA ASP A 328 3.40 -31.26 2.59
C ASP A 328 3.17 -30.99 4.09
N ASN A 329 2.51 -29.88 4.44
CA ASN A 329 2.14 -29.55 5.81
C ASN A 329 0.66 -29.84 6.14
N CYS A 330 -0.07 -30.55 5.27
CA CYS A 330 -1.36 -31.09 5.68
C CYS A 330 -1.82 -32.27 4.81
N THR A 331 -1.35 -33.47 5.12
CA THR A 331 -2.05 -34.70 4.73
C THR A 331 -3.32 -34.78 5.58
N MET A 332 -4.44 -34.42 4.98
CA MET A 332 -5.76 -34.56 5.60
C MET A 332 -6.12 -36.05 5.73
N THR A 333 -5.86 -36.66 6.88
CA THR A 333 -6.74 -37.72 7.38
C THR A 333 -7.86 -37.02 8.14
N VAL A 334 -8.99 -36.80 7.46
CA VAL A 334 -10.24 -36.49 8.15
C VAL A 334 -10.67 -37.76 8.89
N THR A 335 -10.23 -37.90 10.13
CA THR A 335 -10.91 -38.72 11.12
C THR A 335 -11.35 -37.81 12.25
N SER A 336 -12.66 -37.60 12.32
CA SER A 336 -13.35 -36.99 13.44
C SER A 336 -12.93 -37.66 14.74
N THR A 337 -12.13 -36.99 15.58
CA THR A 337 -12.18 -37.06 17.05
C THR A 337 -11.29 -35.98 17.70
N GLN A 338 -11.69 -35.58 18.91
CA GLN A 338 -11.16 -34.51 19.77
C GLN A 338 -9.68 -34.63 20.19
N CYS A 339 -9.10 -33.45 20.48
CA CYS A 339 -8.16 -33.09 21.58
C CYS A 339 -7.06 -34.08 22.01
N ASP A 340 -5.78 -33.78 21.77
CA ASP A 340 -4.83 -33.32 22.80
C ASP A 340 -3.35 -33.38 22.35
N SER A 341 -2.60 -32.35 22.77
CA SER A 341 -1.16 -32.28 23.04
C SER A 341 -0.10 -32.37 21.92
N CYS A 342 0.92 -31.53 22.13
CA CYS A 342 2.08 -31.24 21.30
C CYS A 342 3.17 -32.32 21.41
N THR A 343 3.89 -32.59 20.31
CA THR A 343 5.35 -32.85 20.36
C THR A 343 5.99 -32.60 19.00
N ASP A 344 7.06 -31.80 19.05
CA ASP A 344 7.99 -31.41 18.00
C ASP A 344 8.99 -32.55 17.68
N SER A 345 9.41 -32.67 16.42
CA SER A 345 10.76 -33.05 15.99
C SER A 345 10.85 -33.03 14.46
N GLY A 346 11.53 -32.03 13.89
CA GLY A 346 11.87 -31.99 12.46
C GLY A 346 13.36 -31.79 12.20
N LEU A 347 14.06 -32.89 11.88
CA LEU A 347 15.45 -32.88 11.37
C LEU A 347 15.44 -32.42 9.91
N GLY A 348 16.17 -31.35 9.57
CA GLY A 348 16.23 -30.79 8.21
C GLY A 348 17.33 -31.42 7.35
N THR A 349 16.97 -31.83 6.13
CA THR A 349 17.92 -32.11 5.03
C THR A 349 17.81 -30.99 3.99
N SER A 350 18.93 -30.30 3.75
CA SER A 350 19.05 -29.20 2.79
C SER A 350 19.26 -29.70 1.36
N ILE A 351 18.48 -29.19 0.41
CA ILE A 351 18.77 -29.27 -1.03
C ILE A 351 18.79 -27.83 -1.56
N GLY A 352 19.86 -27.49 -2.29
CA GLY A 352 20.21 -26.14 -2.74
C GLY A 352 19.13 -25.45 -3.57
N ALA A 353 18.99 -24.15 -3.36
CA ALA A 353 18.06 -23.27 -4.06
C ALA A 353 18.83 -22.17 -4.78
N GLU A 354 18.52 -21.97 -6.06
CA GLU A 354 18.92 -20.79 -6.83
C GLU A 354 18.16 -19.56 -6.32
N ASP A 355 18.90 -18.47 -6.12
CA ASP A 355 18.54 -17.23 -5.43
C ASP A 355 17.67 -16.28 -6.27
N VAL A 356 16.61 -15.69 -5.70
CA VAL A 356 15.97 -14.47 -6.24
C VAL A 356 15.45 -13.57 -5.08
N PRO A 357 16.10 -12.41 -4.81
CA PRO A 357 15.64 -11.42 -3.81
C PRO A 357 14.48 -10.54 -4.32
N TRP A 358 13.66 -10.05 -3.39
CA TRP A 358 12.41 -9.38 -3.71
C TRP A 358 12.54 -7.91 -4.21
N LEU A 359 13.71 -7.29 -4.13
CA LEU A 359 13.94 -5.99 -4.80
C LEU A 359 13.81 -6.14 -6.33
N GLU A 360 14.10 -7.32 -6.88
CA GLU A 360 13.92 -7.64 -8.30
C GLU A 360 12.44 -7.67 -8.74
N PHE A 361 11.47 -7.51 -7.83
CA PHE A 361 10.08 -7.29 -8.22
C PHE A 361 9.83 -5.91 -8.84
N PHE A 362 10.63 -4.92 -8.46
CA PHE A 362 10.51 -3.54 -8.93
C PHE A 362 11.79 -2.98 -9.58
N ASP A 363 12.94 -3.66 -9.43
CA ASP A 363 14.26 -3.17 -9.89
C ASP A 363 15.00 -4.03 -10.95
N ASP A 364 14.49 -5.18 -11.43
CA ASP A 364 15.21 -5.97 -12.46
C ASP A 364 15.01 -5.43 -13.90
N PRO A 365 16.05 -4.90 -14.58
CA PRO A 365 15.96 -4.43 -15.96
C PRO A 365 16.04 -5.56 -17.01
N THR A 366 16.43 -6.77 -16.65
CA THR A 366 16.45 -7.95 -17.54
C THR A 366 15.13 -8.71 -17.56
N LEU A 367 14.32 -8.60 -16.50
CA LEU A 367 12.93 -9.10 -16.43
C LEU A 367 11.88 -8.15 -17.03
N MET A 368 12.29 -6.92 -17.42
CA MET A 368 11.46 -5.89 -18.05
C MET A 368 11.81 -5.65 -19.54
N SER A 369 12.69 -6.46 -20.14
CA SER A 369 12.93 -6.44 -21.59
C SER A 369 11.74 -7.06 -22.34
N PHE A 370 11.07 -6.24 -23.15
CA PHE A 370 9.96 -6.63 -24.02
C PHE A 370 10.41 -7.15 -25.40
N ASP A 371 11.63 -7.70 -25.54
CA ASP A 371 12.09 -8.21 -26.85
C ASP A 371 11.48 -9.57 -27.25
N ARG A 372 10.69 -10.23 -26.39
CA ARG A 372 10.13 -11.56 -26.68
C ARG A 372 8.66 -11.63 -27.05
N PHE A 373 7.94 -10.51 -27.12
CA PHE A 373 6.52 -10.53 -27.47
C PHE A 373 6.08 -9.46 -28.47
N ALA A 374 6.98 -9.06 -29.38
CA ALA A 374 6.55 -8.48 -30.65
C ALA A 374 6.32 -9.63 -31.66
N PRO A 375 5.09 -9.87 -32.16
CA PRO A 375 4.95 -10.60 -33.41
C PRO A 375 5.65 -9.75 -34.48
N SER A 376 6.63 -10.34 -35.16
CA SER A 376 7.36 -9.73 -36.26
C SER A 376 6.38 -9.21 -37.32
N LEU A 377 6.06 -7.92 -37.27
CA LEU A 377 5.46 -7.20 -38.38
C LEU A 377 6.57 -6.93 -39.39
N SER A 378 6.85 -7.93 -40.20
CA SER A 378 7.64 -7.77 -41.42
C SER A 378 6.83 -6.94 -42.42
N PHE A 379 7.12 -5.66 -42.51
CA PHE A 379 6.73 -4.86 -43.67
C PHE A 379 7.63 -5.24 -44.85
N PRO A 380 7.07 -5.59 -46.03
CA PRO A 380 7.89 -5.84 -47.20
C PRO A 380 8.52 -4.52 -47.67
N GLU A 381 9.85 -4.53 -47.80
CA GLU A 381 10.60 -3.48 -48.48
C GLU A 381 10.07 -3.32 -49.92
N GLN A 382 9.57 -2.13 -50.24
CA GLN A 382 9.44 -1.72 -51.63
C GLN A 382 10.82 -1.33 -52.13
N SER A 383 11.37 -2.16 -53.01
CA SER A 383 12.50 -1.83 -53.85
C SER A 383 12.09 -0.81 -54.90
N THR A 384 12.92 0.24 -55.00
CA THR A 384 13.08 1.27 -56.06
C THR A 384 11.96 2.26 -56.31
#